data_AF-A0A7X9GGU4-F1
#
_entry.id   AF-A0A7X9GGU4-F1
#
_cell.length_a   1.000
_cell.length_b   1.000
_cell.length_c   1.000
_cell.angle_alpha   90.00
_cell.angle_beta   90.00
_cell.angle_gamma   90.00
#
_symmetry.space_group_name_H-M   'P 1'
#
loop_
_entity.id
_entity.type
_entity.pdbx_description
1 polymer ?
#
loop_
_entity_poly.entity_id
_entity_poly.type
_entity_poly.pdbx_seq_one_letter_code
_entity_poly.pdbx_strand_id
1 'polypeptide(L)'
;RFSLGSEFMLFSYLANVNYTLDLTSSINPISRFSLALKMNLGDKGRKSDAEKVDEFYVRGLEAYYLLHLEEAIRLWEEALEIDPGFDPAIIAIKAAQATIDIQEKIRDIQKLE
;
A
#
# COMPACT_ATOMS: atom_id res chain seq x y z
N ARG A 1 24.71 36.97 12.93
CA ARG A 1 23.93 37.24 11.70
C ARG A 1 24.67 36.58 10.55
N PHE A 2 24.14 35.49 10.01
CA PHE A 2 24.66 34.82 8.81
C PHE A 2 23.49 34.72 7.82
N SER A 3 23.64 35.41 6.70
CA SER A 3 22.83 35.21 5.50
C SER A 3 23.60 34.29 4.57
N LEU A 4 23.04 33.14 4.24
CA LEU A 4 23.51 32.32 3.13
C LEU A 4 22.36 32.23 2.13
N GLY A 5 22.55 32.97 1.04
CA GLY A 5 21.82 32.74 -0.19
C GLY A 5 22.17 31.36 -0.71
N SER A 6 21.16 30.53 -0.85
CA SER A 6 21.22 29.36 -1.69
C SER A 6 19.95 29.36 -2.51
N GLU A 7 20.09 29.97 -3.68
CA GLU A 7 19.19 29.89 -4.81
C GLU A 7 19.15 28.42 -5.25
N PHE A 8 18.28 27.64 -4.62
CA PHE A 8 17.97 26.30 -5.10
C PHE A 8 17.10 26.45 -6.33
N MET A 9 17.76 26.44 -7.48
CA MET A 9 17.15 26.30 -8.79
C MET A 9 16.37 24.98 -8.81
N LEU A 10 15.09 25.05 -8.43
CA LEU A 10 14.13 23.97 -8.61
C LEU A 10 14.02 23.73 -10.11
N PHE A 11 14.66 22.67 -10.60
CA PHE A 11 14.44 22.19 -11.95
C PHE A 11 12.95 21.94 -12.14
N SER A 12 12.35 22.85 -12.89
CA SER A 12 10.97 22.86 -13.32
C SER A 12 10.69 21.64 -14.19
N TYR A 13 9.99 20.65 -13.66
CA TYR A 13 9.26 19.71 -14.50
C TYR A 13 7.85 20.27 -14.72
N LEU A 14 7.70 21.05 -15.79
CA LEU A 14 6.39 21.47 -16.29
C LEU A 14 5.66 20.26 -16.86
N ALA A 15 4.97 19.51 -16.01
CA ALA A 15 3.92 18.61 -16.48
C ALA A 15 2.69 19.46 -16.81
N ASN A 16 2.53 19.83 -18.08
CA ASN A 16 1.32 20.48 -18.57
C ASN A 16 0.19 19.43 -18.58
N VAL A 17 -0.53 19.30 -17.46
CA VAL A 17 -1.69 18.42 -17.36
C VAL A 17 -2.94 19.25 -17.62
N ASN A 18 -3.25 19.47 -18.90
CA ASN A 18 -4.62 19.77 -19.30
C ASN A 18 -5.35 18.43 -19.43
N TYR A 19 -6.07 18.02 -18.38
CA TYR A 19 -7.07 16.98 -18.50
C TYR A 19 -8.43 17.59 -18.21
N THR A 20 -9.10 17.97 -19.29
CA THR A 20 -10.54 18.17 -19.32
C THR A 20 -11.18 16.95 -18.69
N LEU A 21 -11.99 17.20 -17.66
CA LEU A 21 -12.66 16.22 -16.84
C LEU A 21 -13.68 15.47 -17.71
N ASP A 22 -13.24 14.48 -18.50
CA ASP A 22 -14.16 13.56 -19.16
C ASP A 22 -14.55 12.47 -18.16
N LEU A 23 -15.78 12.58 -17.68
CA LEU A 23 -16.38 11.75 -16.65
C LEU A 23 -16.80 10.40 -17.24
N THR A 24 -15.96 9.71 -18.00
CA THR A 24 -16.26 8.37 -18.50
C THR A 24 -15.00 7.53 -18.69
N SER A 25 -15.03 6.32 -18.13
CA SER A 25 -14.08 5.22 -18.36
C SER A 25 -12.72 5.24 -17.62
N SER A 26 -12.47 4.10 -16.98
CA SER A 26 -11.17 3.51 -16.64
C SER A 26 -10.56 3.84 -15.28
N ILE A 27 -10.68 2.82 -14.42
CA ILE A 27 -9.98 2.55 -13.18
C ILE A 27 -8.48 2.87 -13.36
N ASN A 28 -7.98 3.88 -12.66
CA ASN A 28 -6.60 4.35 -12.78
C ASN A 28 -5.73 3.77 -11.64
N PRO A 29 -4.88 2.75 -11.87
CA PRO A 29 -3.90 2.25 -10.89
C PRO A 29 -2.75 3.23 -10.61
N ILE A 30 -2.70 4.38 -11.29
CA ILE A 30 -1.61 5.36 -11.27
C ILE A 30 -1.44 6.06 -9.90
N SER A 31 -2.48 6.09 -9.05
CA SER A 31 -2.42 6.79 -7.75
C SER A 31 -1.47 6.14 -6.73
N ARG A 32 -1.13 4.85 -6.89
CA ARG A 32 -0.17 4.15 -6.00
C ARG A 32 1.30 4.41 -6.38
N PHE A 33 1.58 4.57 -7.68
CA PHE A 33 2.93 4.80 -8.17
C PHE A 33 3.51 6.15 -7.72
N SER A 34 2.65 7.16 -7.62
CA SER A 34 3.02 8.50 -7.13
C SER A 34 3.35 8.53 -5.63
N LEU A 35 2.84 7.60 -4.84
CA LEU A 35 3.16 7.48 -3.42
C LEU A 35 4.58 6.94 -3.21
N ALA A 36 4.97 5.92 -3.98
CA ALA A 36 6.29 5.28 -3.91
C ALA A 36 7.45 6.24 -4.26
N LEU A 37 7.23 7.21 -5.16
CA LEU A 37 8.27 8.16 -5.57
C LEU A 37 8.50 9.31 -4.57
N LYS A 38 7.54 9.60 -3.68
CA LYS A 38 7.59 10.78 -2.79
C LYS A 38 8.36 10.52 -1.48
N MET A 39 8.73 9.27 -1.19
CA MET A 39 9.32 8.88 0.11
C MET A 39 10.81 9.25 0.24
N ASN A 40 11.47 9.63 -0.85
CA ASN A 40 12.94 9.74 -0.91
C ASN A 40 13.55 11.07 -0.41
N LEU A 41 12.95 11.78 0.56
CA LEU A 41 13.49 13.06 1.04
C LEU A 41 13.46 13.20 2.56
N GLY A 42 14.53 12.73 3.21
CA GLY A 42 15.10 13.29 4.44
C GLY A 42 14.31 13.08 5.73
N ASP A 43 14.47 11.92 6.37
CA ASP A 43 14.63 11.75 7.84
C ASP A 43 14.92 10.25 8.11
N LYS A 44 16.18 9.83 7.96
CA LYS A 44 16.57 8.49 7.49
C LYS A 44 16.29 7.30 8.44
N GLY A 45 15.95 7.54 9.71
CA GLY A 45 15.72 6.47 10.69
C GLY A 45 14.25 6.05 10.78
N ARG A 46 13.37 6.97 11.22
CA ARG A 46 11.93 6.71 11.37
C ARG A 46 11.16 6.59 10.05
N LYS A 47 11.65 7.19 8.96
CA LYS A 47 11.04 6.97 7.64
C LYS A 47 11.21 5.53 7.16
N SER A 48 12.34 4.90 7.48
CA SER A 48 12.63 3.56 6.96
C SER A 48 11.68 2.48 7.47
N ASP A 49 11.27 2.55 8.74
CA ASP A 49 10.37 1.55 9.33
C ASP A 49 8.93 1.77 8.87
N ALA A 50 8.48 3.02 8.80
CA ALA A 50 7.16 3.35 8.23
C ALA A 50 7.07 2.96 6.73
N GLU A 51 8.13 3.20 5.96
CA GLU A 51 8.22 2.79 4.55
C GLU A 51 8.16 1.27 4.38
N LYS A 52 8.82 0.51 5.27
CA LYS A 52 8.74 -0.95 5.27
C LYS A 52 7.34 -1.45 5.63
N VAL A 53 6.71 -0.87 6.65
CA VAL A 53 5.31 -1.18 7.03
C VAL A 53 4.39 -0.97 5.82
N ASP A 54 4.53 0.16 5.14
CA ASP A 54 3.76 0.45 3.93
C ASP A 54 4.07 -0.53 2.79
N GLU A 55 5.34 -0.90 2.58
CA GLU A 55 5.75 -1.88 1.56
C GLU A 55 5.10 -3.25 1.83
N PHE A 56 5.23 -3.77 3.06
CA PHE A 56 4.61 -5.03 3.47
C PHE A 56 3.10 -5.00 3.32
N TYR A 57 2.46 -3.88 3.69
CA TYR A 57 1.04 -3.70 3.52
C TYR A 57 0.59 -3.74 2.05
N VAL A 58 1.30 -3.03 1.17
CA VAL A 58 1.00 -3.00 -0.27
C VAL A 58 1.19 -4.37 -0.91
N ARG A 59 2.27 -5.09 -0.57
CA ARG A 59 2.51 -6.45 -1.04
C ARG A 59 1.43 -7.42 -0.55
N GLY A 60 0.99 -7.29 0.70
CA GLY A 60 -0.11 -8.09 1.23
C GLY A 60 -1.44 -7.84 0.49
N LEU A 61 -1.72 -6.60 0.10
CA LEU A 61 -2.88 -6.28 -0.73
C LEU A 61 -2.80 -6.89 -2.14
N GLU A 62 -1.60 -6.95 -2.73
CA GLU A 62 -1.39 -7.61 -4.01
C GLU A 62 -1.65 -9.12 -3.90
N ALA A 63 -1.09 -9.78 -2.88
CA ALA A 63 -1.33 -11.18 -2.60
C ALA A 63 -2.83 -11.47 -2.35
N TYR A 64 -3.51 -10.60 -1.61
CA TYR A 64 -4.95 -10.71 -1.36
C TYR A 64 -5.77 -10.63 -2.65
N TYR A 65 -5.41 -9.72 -3.56
CA TYR A 65 -6.07 -9.60 -4.87
C TYR A 65 -5.86 -10.84 -5.74
N LEU A 66 -4.70 -11.48 -5.62
CA LEU A 66 -4.38 -12.74 -6.29
C LEU A 66 -4.99 -13.98 -5.60
N LEU A 67 -5.81 -13.79 -4.55
CA LEU A 67 -6.39 -14.84 -3.72
C LEU A 67 -5.34 -15.71 -2.98
N HIS A 68 -4.10 -15.21 -2.84
CA HIS A 68 -3.08 -15.81 -1.98
C HIS A 68 -3.27 -15.32 -0.54
N LEU A 69 -4.39 -15.72 0.08
CA LEU A 69 -4.85 -15.15 1.36
C LEU A 69 -3.86 -15.42 2.50
N GLU A 70 -3.24 -16.59 2.54
CA GLU A 70 -2.24 -16.94 3.55
C GLU A 70 -0.94 -16.14 3.39
N GLU A 71 -0.56 -15.81 2.16
CA GLU A 71 0.59 -14.96 1.88
C GLU A 71 0.30 -13.50 2.26
N ALA A 72 -0.90 -13.02 1.96
CA ALA A 72 -1.35 -11.69 2.35
C ALA A 72 -1.29 -11.49 3.87
N ILE A 73 -1.80 -12.46 4.63
CA ILE A 73 -1.77 -12.43 6.10
C ILE A 73 -0.33 -12.36 6.61
N ARG A 74 0.57 -13.22 6.11
CA ARG A 74 2.00 -13.20 6.52
C ARG A 74 2.64 -11.84 6.28
N LEU A 75 2.40 -11.23 5.12
CA LEU A 75 2.95 -9.91 4.80
C LEU A 75 2.42 -8.83 5.73
N TRP A 76 1.14 -8.89 6.12
CA TRP A 76 0.58 -7.96 7.09
C TRP A 76 1.05 -8.22 8.52
N GLU A 77 1.35 -9.47 8.89
CA GLU A 77 2.00 -9.80 10.16
C GLU A 77 3.42 -9.21 10.21
N GLU A 78 4.21 -9.31 9.13
CA GLU A 78 5.53 -8.67 9.03
C GLU A 78 5.44 -7.14 9.17
N ALA A 79 4.38 -6.51 8.65
CA ALA A 79 4.11 -5.09 8.88
C ALA A 79 3.84 -4.78 10.37
N LEU A 80 3.09 -5.65 11.06
CA LEU A 80 2.76 -5.49 12.48
C LEU A 80 3.94 -5.81 13.42
N GLU A 81 4.93 -6.60 12.99
CA GLU A 81 6.17 -6.78 13.75
C GLU A 81 6.96 -5.46 13.85
N ILE A 82 6.86 -4.60 12.83
CA ILE A 82 7.54 -3.30 12.77
C ILE A 82 6.69 -2.23 13.46
N ASP A 83 5.40 -2.17 13.15
CA ASP A 83 4.44 -1.28 13.81
C ASP A 83 3.20 -2.06 14.29
N PRO A 84 3.19 -2.51 15.55
CA PRO A 84 2.05 -3.23 16.13
C PRO A 84 0.75 -2.40 16.17
N GLY A 85 0.85 -1.07 16.04
CA GLY A 85 -0.28 -0.14 16.02
C GLY A 85 -0.84 0.14 14.63
N PHE A 86 -0.34 -0.53 13.59
CA PHE A 86 -0.78 -0.30 12.22
C PHE A 86 -2.17 -0.91 11.95
N ASP A 87 -3.21 -0.17 12.32
CA ASP A 87 -4.62 -0.53 12.17
C ASP A 87 -4.99 -1.10 10.77
N PRO A 88 -4.46 -0.56 9.64
CA PRO A 88 -4.80 -1.11 8.32
C PRO A 88 -4.44 -2.58 8.15
N ALA A 89 -3.26 -3.02 8.65
CA ALA A 89 -2.87 -4.42 8.58
C ALA A 89 -3.77 -5.30 9.46
N ILE A 90 -4.13 -4.85 10.66
CA ILE A 90 -5.04 -5.59 11.56
C ILE A 90 -6.41 -5.82 10.90
N ILE A 91 -6.96 -4.77 10.28
CA ILE A 91 -8.25 -4.85 9.58
C ILE A 91 -8.14 -5.79 8.37
N ALA A 92 -7.04 -5.69 7.60
CA ALA A 92 -6.82 -6.50 6.42
C ALA A 92 -6.69 -8.00 6.77
N ILE A 93 -5.94 -8.35 7.82
CA ILE A 93 -5.82 -9.74 8.31
C ILE A 93 -7.20 -10.31 8.67
N LYS A 94 -8.03 -9.55 9.40
CA LYS A 94 -9.39 -9.99 9.75
C LYS A 94 -10.24 -10.25 8.51
N ALA A 95 -10.13 -9.40 7.49
CA ALA A 95 -10.86 -9.57 6.23
C ALA A 95 -10.38 -10.80 5.43
N ALA A 96 -9.07 -11.06 5.40
CA ALA A 96 -8.54 -12.27 4.76
C ALA A 96 -8.95 -13.55 5.50
N GLN A 97 -8.89 -13.55 6.83
CA GLN A 97 -9.33 -14.70 7.62
C GLN A 97 -10.81 -15.01 7.38
N ALA A 98 -11.68 -13.99 7.38
CA ALA A 98 -13.09 -14.18 7.07
C ALA A 98 -13.30 -14.76 5.65
N THR A 99 -12.45 -14.38 4.69
CA THR A 99 -12.51 -14.90 3.32
C THR A 99 -12.11 -16.38 3.27
N ILE A 100 -11.05 -16.78 3.99
CA ILE A 100 -10.63 -18.18 4.13
C ILE A 100 -11.77 -19.02 4.73
N ASP A 101 -12.36 -18.56 5.83
CA ASP A 101 -13.45 -19.27 6.51
C ASP A 101 -14.66 -19.50 5.58
N ILE A 102 -14.97 -18.51 4.73
CA ILE A 102 -16.04 -18.64 3.73
C ILE A 102 -15.67 -19.68 2.67
N GLN A 103 -14.43 -19.67 2.17
CA GLN A 103 -13.95 -20.66 1.20
C GLN A 103 -13.97 -22.08 1.75
N GLU A 104 -13.60 -22.27 3.02
CA GLU A 104 -13.67 -23.58 3.68
C GLU A 104 -15.10 -24.09 3.80
N LYS A 105 -16.04 -23.24 4.24
CA LYS A 105 -17.46 -23.59 4.31
C LYS A 105 -18.04 -23.99 2.96
N ILE A 106 -17.71 -23.25 1.89
CA ILE A 106 -18.15 -23.57 0.53
C ILE A 106 -17.59 -24.94 0.11
N ARG A 107 -16.31 -25.19 0.39
CA ARG A 107 -15.65 -26.46 0.07
C ARG A 107 -16.30 -27.64 0.79
N ASP A 108 -16.66 -27.48 2.06
CA ASP A 108 -17.28 -28.54 2.84
C ASP A 108 -18.69 -28.87 2.36
N ILE A 109 -19.48 -27.86 1.97
CA ILE A 109 -20.79 -28.06 1.35
C ILE A 109 -20.66 -28.83 0.04
N GLN A 110 -19.69 -28.47 -0.81
CA GLN A 110 -19.46 -29.14 -2.09
C GLN A 110 -19.03 -30.61 -1.99
N LYS A 111 -18.51 -31.05 -0.82
CA LYS A 111 -18.14 -32.46 -0.58
C LYS A 111 -19.27 -33.31 -0.05
N LEU A 112 -20.36 -32.69 0.41
CA LEU A 112 -21.52 -33.37 1.01
C LEU A 112 -22.59 -33.75 -0.04
N GLU A 113 -22.45 -33.27 -1.28
CA GLU A 113 -23.23 -33.68 -2.46
C GLU A 113 -22.52 -34.77 -3.27
#